data_AF-A0A927UBV7-F1
#
_entry.id   AF-A0A927UBV7-F1
#
_cell.length_a   1.000
_cell.length_b   1.000
_cell.length_c   1.000
_cell.angle_alpha   90.00
_cell.angle_beta   90.00
_cell.angle_gamma   90.00
#
_symmetry.space_group_name_H-M   'P 1'
#
loop_
_entity.id
_entity.type
_entity.pdbx_description
1 polymer ?
#
loop_
_entity_poly.entity_id
_entity_poly.type
_entity_poly.pdbx_seq_one_letter_code
_entity_poly.pdbx_strand_id
1 'polypeptide(L)'
;MSSLIKEKHRNRTMLIVEGVYEKEYLFKSMLMAFNELSIDEDDVWVYKTNIYVLIQSIKNEYGENWYLQDIDLPLLVSRNDSSIATSYKSEFTDIYLIFDYERQDKRFVNIDIERMQSAFMDSTDNGKLYINYPMVEAYCDFSSIPDRSYLLKKSNSCIANGHEYKSAVENSVVKGFVGLPNVIEDILYTNGIEDYKNKADMILKAAKVTPELIENIIRENNDNDFKFDKALCYLISAKYDEYVKGVYSGDYYSRLRNLYRYIILTSLQKIQHILGGYKELTVYNALDLLKEQNRCAADASNGYIWIVSTAVTIITDYNSRLINVCGKDEDTY
;
A
#
# COMPACT_ATOMS: atom_id res chain seq x y z
N MET A 1 -19.51 -4.65 -34.70
CA MET A 1 -19.34 -4.85 -33.26
C MET A 1 -18.23 -5.88 -33.06
N SER A 2 -17.00 -5.41 -32.89
CA SER A 2 -15.85 -6.27 -32.60
C SER A 2 -15.70 -6.34 -31.09
N SER A 3 -16.19 -7.42 -30.47
CA SER A 3 -15.84 -7.74 -29.09
C SER A 3 -14.35 -8.10 -29.09
N LEU A 4 -13.51 -7.14 -28.68
CA LEU A 4 -12.14 -7.41 -28.29
C LEU A 4 -12.20 -8.42 -27.15
N ILE A 5 -11.92 -9.68 -27.47
CA ILE A 5 -11.59 -10.70 -26.48
C ILE A 5 -10.28 -10.21 -25.86
N LYS A 6 -10.34 -9.54 -24.69
CA LYS A 6 -9.17 -9.28 -23.84
C LYS A 6 -8.50 -10.66 -23.69
N GLU A 7 -7.27 -10.80 -24.20
CA GLU A 7 -6.51 -12.04 -24.03
C GLU A 7 -6.50 -12.37 -22.53
N LYS A 8 -6.97 -13.57 -22.16
CA LYS A 8 -6.88 -14.04 -20.77
C LYS A 8 -5.40 -14.16 -20.44
N HIS A 9 -4.85 -13.15 -19.78
CA HIS A 9 -3.52 -13.22 -19.18
C HIS A 9 -3.49 -14.44 -18.26
N ARG A 10 -2.59 -15.39 -18.54
CA ARG A 10 -2.24 -16.45 -17.59
C ARG A 10 -1.57 -15.77 -16.39
N ASN A 11 -1.96 -16.13 -15.17
CA ASN A 11 -1.45 -15.59 -13.90
C ASN A 11 -1.91 -14.17 -13.56
N ARG A 12 -3.22 -13.99 -13.41
CA ARG A 12 -3.84 -12.71 -13.05
C ARG A 12 -3.97 -12.59 -11.53
N THR A 13 -3.45 -11.53 -10.94
CA THR A 13 -3.49 -11.28 -9.49
C THR A 13 -4.48 -10.16 -9.18
N MET A 14 -5.44 -10.42 -8.30
CA MET A 14 -6.42 -9.44 -7.84
C MET A 14 -6.07 -8.90 -6.46
N LEU A 15 -6.25 -7.60 -6.26
CA LEU A 15 -6.17 -6.95 -4.96
C LEU A 15 -7.51 -6.31 -4.65
N ILE A 16 -8.10 -6.67 -3.53
CA ILE A 16 -9.25 -5.97 -2.96
C ILE A 16 -8.74 -5.09 -1.85
N VAL A 17 -8.92 -3.78 -2.00
CA VAL A 17 -8.49 -2.78 -1.02
C VAL A 17 -9.69 -2.06 -0.43
N GLU A 18 -9.58 -1.66 0.83
CA GLU A 18 -10.67 -0.97 1.55
C GLU A 18 -11.11 0.34 0.86
N GLY A 19 -10.15 1.20 0.52
CA GLY A 19 -10.41 2.55 0.01
C GLY A 19 -9.59 2.95 -1.22
N VAL A 20 -9.86 4.17 -1.69
CA VAL A 20 -9.17 4.77 -2.85
C VAL A 20 -7.72 5.12 -2.49
N TYR A 21 -7.43 5.43 -1.23
CA TYR A 21 -6.10 5.80 -0.79
C TYR A 21 -5.11 4.64 -0.96
N GLU A 22 -5.52 3.43 -0.59
CA GLU A 22 -4.76 2.19 -0.76
C GLU A 22 -4.40 1.98 -2.23
N LYS A 23 -5.37 2.19 -3.14
CA LYS A 23 -5.17 2.04 -4.58
C LYS A 23 -4.22 3.12 -5.13
N GLU A 24 -4.58 4.39 -4.96
CA GLU A 24 -3.95 5.53 -5.65
C GLU A 24 -2.62 5.97 -5.03
N TYR A 25 -2.39 5.65 -3.75
CA TYR A 25 -1.14 5.95 -3.07
C TYR A 25 -0.35 4.66 -2.85
N LEU A 26 -0.75 3.81 -1.90
CA LEU A 26 0.08 2.67 -1.49
C LEU A 26 0.42 1.74 -2.66
N PHE A 27 -0.59 1.19 -3.34
CA PHE A 27 -0.35 0.18 -4.38
C PHE A 27 0.20 0.77 -5.65
N LYS A 28 -0.29 1.94 -6.09
CA LYS A 28 0.29 2.65 -7.23
C LYS A 28 1.80 2.89 -7.05
N SER A 29 2.24 3.40 -5.89
CA SER A 29 3.67 3.61 -5.65
C SER A 29 4.43 2.31 -5.39
N MET A 30 3.82 1.28 -4.78
CA MET A 30 4.46 -0.04 -4.66
C MET A 30 4.70 -0.68 -6.02
N LEU A 31 3.76 -0.60 -6.96
CA LEU A 31 3.90 -1.12 -8.33
C LEU A 31 4.94 -0.30 -9.13
N MET A 32 5.03 1.01 -8.91
CA MET A 32 6.13 1.82 -9.44
C MET A 32 7.49 1.39 -8.87
N ALA A 33 7.55 1.07 -7.57
CA ALA A 33 8.77 0.64 -6.91
C ALA A 33 9.21 -0.76 -7.34
N PHE A 34 8.27 -1.67 -7.52
CA PHE A 34 8.46 -3.09 -7.84
C PHE A 34 7.69 -3.47 -9.12
N ASN A 35 8.16 -2.98 -10.27
CA ASN A 35 7.55 -3.26 -11.57
C ASN A 35 7.59 -4.74 -11.98
N GLU A 36 8.29 -5.60 -11.24
CA GLU A 36 8.28 -7.05 -11.39
C GLU A 36 6.97 -7.68 -10.90
N LEU A 37 6.20 -6.95 -10.10
CA LEU A 37 4.83 -7.30 -9.74
C LEU A 37 3.95 -7.21 -10.99
N SER A 38 3.58 -8.35 -11.55
CA SER A 38 2.69 -8.43 -12.72
C SER A 38 1.22 -8.29 -12.30
N ILE A 39 0.90 -7.20 -11.62
CA ILE A 39 -0.45 -6.83 -11.18
C ILE A 39 -0.95 -5.72 -12.09
N ASP A 40 -2.09 -5.94 -12.74
CA ASP A 40 -2.76 -4.91 -13.54
C ASP A 40 -3.46 -3.90 -12.60
N GLU A 41 -3.42 -2.61 -12.93
CA GLU A 41 -4.11 -1.56 -12.18
C GLU A 41 -5.65 -1.73 -12.22
N ASP A 42 -6.17 -2.33 -13.31
CA ASP A 42 -7.58 -2.74 -13.45
C ASP A 42 -7.96 -3.85 -12.44
N ASP A 43 -6.97 -4.58 -11.91
CA ASP A 43 -7.15 -5.69 -10.96
C ASP A 43 -6.98 -5.25 -9.50
N VAL A 44 -6.76 -3.95 -9.26
CA VAL A 44 -6.83 -3.34 -7.92
C VAL A 44 -8.23 -2.76 -7.71
N TRP A 45 -9.07 -3.49 -7.00
CA TRP A 45 -10.49 -3.21 -6.78
C TRP A 45 -10.71 -2.52 -5.43
N VAL A 46 -11.39 -1.38 -5.45
CA VAL A 46 -11.74 -0.64 -4.22
C VAL A 46 -13.09 -1.12 -3.72
N TYR A 47 -13.12 -1.73 -2.53
CA TYR A 47 -14.34 -2.25 -1.91
C TYR A 47 -15.25 -1.16 -1.33
N LYS A 48 -14.69 0.01 -0.96
CA LYS A 48 -15.39 1.23 -0.48
C LYS A 48 -16.03 1.10 0.91
N THR A 49 -15.83 -0.01 1.60
CA THR A 49 -16.30 -0.23 2.98
C THR A 49 -15.29 -1.07 3.75
N ASN A 50 -15.41 -1.17 5.07
CA ASN A 50 -14.46 -1.89 5.90
C ASN A 50 -14.67 -3.41 5.92
N ILE A 51 -13.69 -4.12 6.47
CA ILE A 51 -13.66 -5.58 6.56
C ILE A 51 -14.89 -6.17 7.27
N TYR A 52 -15.48 -5.45 8.23
CA TYR A 52 -16.65 -5.93 8.96
C TYR A 52 -17.90 -5.99 8.08
N VAL A 53 -18.03 -5.07 7.12
CA VAL A 53 -19.10 -5.12 6.11
C VAL A 53 -18.88 -6.31 5.18
N LEU A 54 -17.64 -6.57 4.79
CA LEU A 54 -17.29 -7.73 3.96
C LEU A 54 -17.63 -9.04 4.67
N ILE A 55 -17.28 -9.18 5.96
CA ILE A 55 -17.64 -10.36 6.76
C ILE A 55 -19.16 -10.58 6.76
N GLN A 56 -19.97 -9.52 6.94
CA GLN A 56 -21.43 -9.66 6.91
C GLN A 56 -21.94 -10.08 5.52
N SER A 57 -21.33 -9.54 4.46
CA SER A 57 -21.69 -9.91 3.08
C SER A 57 -21.39 -11.39 2.80
N ILE A 58 -20.24 -11.88 3.26
CA ILE A 58 -19.86 -13.29 3.17
C ILE A 58 -20.83 -14.15 3.99
N LYS A 59 -21.17 -13.76 5.23
CA LYS A 59 -22.16 -14.46 6.06
C LYS A 59 -23.53 -14.56 5.39
N ASN A 60 -23.97 -13.50 4.72
CA ASN A 60 -25.26 -13.47 4.05
C ASN A 60 -25.29 -14.43 2.84
N GLU A 61 -24.20 -14.55 2.09
CA GLU A 61 -24.11 -15.42 0.90
C GLU A 61 -23.85 -16.90 1.28
N TYR A 62 -22.96 -17.15 2.24
CA TYR A 62 -22.47 -18.49 2.56
C TYR A 62 -23.03 -19.06 3.89
N GLY A 63 -23.75 -18.27 4.69
CA GLY A 63 -24.32 -18.66 5.98
C GLY A 63 -23.32 -18.69 7.14
N GLU A 64 -23.76 -19.14 8.32
CA GLU A 64 -22.99 -19.05 9.58
C GLU A 64 -21.65 -19.83 9.57
N ASN A 65 -21.55 -20.88 8.76
CA ASN A 65 -20.35 -21.71 8.62
C ASN A 65 -19.48 -21.30 7.41
N TRP A 66 -19.57 -20.05 6.95
CA TRP A 66 -18.84 -19.51 5.80
C TRP A 66 -17.32 -19.76 5.84
N TYR A 67 -16.73 -19.74 7.04
CA TYR A 67 -15.28 -19.90 7.24
C TYR A 67 -14.75 -21.31 6.96
N LEU A 68 -15.63 -22.27 6.66
CA LEU A 68 -15.30 -23.63 6.23
C LEU A 68 -15.55 -23.86 4.73
N GLN A 69 -15.95 -22.82 4.00
CA GLN A 69 -16.38 -22.92 2.61
C GLN A 69 -15.34 -22.36 1.64
N ASP A 70 -15.45 -22.77 0.39
CA ASP A 70 -14.75 -22.19 -0.75
C ASP A 70 -15.49 -20.91 -1.17
N ILE A 71 -14.87 -19.75 -0.90
CA ILE A 71 -15.49 -18.44 -1.09
C ILE A 71 -15.07 -17.89 -2.46
N ASP A 72 -16.03 -17.73 -3.36
CA ASP A 72 -15.84 -16.98 -4.61
C ASP A 72 -15.96 -15.48 -4.34
N LEU A 73 -14.89 -14.92 -3.76
CA LEU A 73 -14.83 -13.52 -3.38
C LEU A 73 -14.93 -12.55 -4.60
N PRO A 74 -14.27 -12.80 -5.75
CA PRO A 74 -14.45 -11.96 -6.93
C PRO A 74 -15.90 -11.88 -7.40
N LEU A 75 -16.64 -12.99 -7.33
CA LEU A 75 -18.06 -13.00 -7.68
C LEU A 75 -18.90 -12.18 -6.71
N LEU A 76 -18.66 -12.32 -5.41
CA LEU A 76 -19.35 -11.54 -4.38
C LEU A 76 -19.11 -10.04 -4.53
N VAL A 77 -17.85 -9.63 -4.76
CA VAL A 77 -17.47 -8.22 -4.90
C VAL A 77 -17.98 -7.62 -6.21
N SER A 78 -17.77 -8.30 -7.34
CA SER A 78 -18.18 -7.79 -8.66
C SER A 78 -19.69 -7.66 -8.83
N ARG A 79 -20.50 -8.45 -8.11
CA ARG A 79 -21.97 -8.28 -8.09
C ARG A 79 -22.42 -7.02 -7.36
N ASN A 80 -21.63 -6.55 -6.40
CA ASN A 80 -21.95 -5.37 -5.59
C ASN A 80 -21.45 -4.06 -6.20
N ASP A 81 -20.62 -4.12 -7.24
CA ASP A 81 -20.12 -2.95 -7.96
C ASP A 81 -20.37 -3.08 -9.47
N SER A 82 -21.36 -2.32 -9.97
CA SER A 82 -21.72 -2.32 -11.39
C SER A 82 -20.63 -1.81 -12.33
N SER A 83 -19.57 -1.17 -11.82
CA SER A 83 -18.41 -0.76 -12.61
C SER A 83 -17.44 -1.92 -12.90
N ILE A 84 -17.58 -3.04 -12.17
CA ILE A 84 -16.75 -4.23 -12.31
C ILE A 84 -17.54 -5.27 -13.08
N ALA A 85 -16.94 -5.85 -14.11
CA ALA A 85 -17.55 -6.98 -14.81
C ALA A 85 -17.69 -8.17 -13.86
N THR A 86 -18.82 -8.89 -13.93
CA THR A 86 -19.00 -10.12 -13.17
C THR A 86 -17.82 -11.06 -13.40
N SER A 87 -17.09 -11.36 -12.34
CA SER A 87 -15.86 -12.13 -12.39
C SER A 87 -15.90 -13.27 -11.37
N TYR A 88 -15.13 -14.32 -11.61
CA TYR A 88 -15.09 -15.52 -10.78
C TYR A 88 -13.68 -15.78 -10.25
N LYS A 89 -13.58 -16.42 -9.08
CA LYS A 89 -12.31 -16.90 -8.48
C LYS A 89 -11.39 -17.58 -9.50
N SER A 90 -11.94 -18.43 -10.36
CA SER A 90 -11.18 -19.16 -11.40
C SER A 90 -10.45 -18.29 -12.44
N GLU A 91 -10.72 -16.99 -12.50
CA GLU A 91 -10.06 -16.04 -13.40
C GLU A 91 -8.77 -15.45 -12.84
N PHE A 92 -8.51 -15.67 -11.55
CA PHE A 92 -7.34 -15.16 -10.84
C PHE A 92 -6.50 -16.31 -10.30
N THR A 93 -5.18 -16.17 -10.34
CA THR A 93 -4.27 -17.11 -9.69
C THR A 93 -4.03 -16.76 -8.24
N ASP A 94 -4.06 -15.47 -7.93
CA ASP A 94 -3.79 -14.93 -6.61
C ASP A 94 -4.82 -13.87 -6.26
N ILE A 95 -5.37 -13.96 -5.04
CA ILE A 95 -6.32 -13.00 -4.50
C ILE A 95 -5.76 -12.47 -3.18
N TYR A 96 -5.58 -11.16 -3.09
CA TYR A 96 -5.13 -10.48 -1.88
C TYR A 96 -6.20 -9.52 -1.39
N LEU A 97 -6.40 -9.49 -0.07
CA LEU A 97 -7.33 -8.58 0.60
C LEU A 97 -6.53 -7.67 1.51
N ILE A 98 -6.75 -6.36 1.42
CA ILE A 98 -6.05 -5.36 2.20
C ILE A 98 -7.07 -4.47 2.89
N PHE A 99 -7.13 -4.59 4.20
CA PHE A 99 -8.11 -3.90 5.03
C PHE A 99 -7.48 -3.31 6.28
N ASP A 100 -8.15 -2.32 6.83
CA ASP A 100 -7.78 -1.72 8.09
C ASP A 100 -8.32 -2.55 9.25
N TYR A 101 -7.63 -2.46 10.40
CA TYR A 101 -8.07 -3.18 11.59
C TYR A 101 -9.35 -2.57 12.19
N GLU A 102 -9.54 -1.25 12.14
CA GLU A 102 -10.75 -0.52 12.58
C GLU A 102 -11.54 -1.12 13.77
N ARG A 103 -10.84 -1.49 14.86
CA ARG A 103 -11.45 -2.21 16.00
C ARG A 103 -12.66 -1.52 16.63
N GLN A 104 -12.73 -0.19 16.51
CA GLN A 104 -13.81 0.64 17.03
C GLN A 104 -15.15 0.46 16.28
N ASP A 105 -15.18 -0.25 15.14
CA ASP A 105 -16.43 -0.53 14.43
C ASP A 105 -17.41 -1.29 15.34
N LYS A 106 -18.68 -0.88 15.33
CA LYS A 106 -19.74 -1.49 16.17
C LYS A 106 -20.01 -2.97 15.84
N ARG A 107 -19.60 -3.42 14.65
CA ARG A 107 -19.71 -4.80 14.16
C ARG A 107 -18.47 -5.63 14.50
N PHE A 108 -17.47 -5.05 15.14
CA PHE A 108 -16.28 -5.76 15.57
C PHE A 108 -16.64 -6.91 16.51
N VAL A 109 -16.19 -8.11 16.14
CA VAL A 109 -16.26 -9.30 16.97
C VAL A 109 -14.95 -10.07 16.77
N ASN A 110 -14.17 -10.29 17.85
CA ASN A 110 -12.87 -10.99 17.80
C ASN A 110 -12.93 -12.29 16.97
N ILE A 111 -13.94 -13.13 17.24
CA ILE A 111 -14.03 -14.43 16.57
C ILE A 111 -14.30 -14.30 15.06
N ASP A 112 -15.00 -13.26 14.62
CA ASP A 112 -15.32 -13.08 13.21
C ASP A 112 -14.09 -12.65 12.40
N ILE A 113 -13.30 -11.69 12.91
CA ILE A 113 -12.08 -11.26 12.24
C ILE A 113 -10.98 -12.33 12.31
N GLU A 114 -10.91 -13.11 13.39
CA GLU A 114 -9.99 -14.26 13.47
C GLU A 114 -10.38 -15.38 12.49
N ARG A 115 -11.68 -15.64 12.31
CA ARG A 115 -12.18 -16.54 11.26
C ARG A 115 -11.84 -16.00 9.87
N MET A 116 -11.96 -14.69 9.66
CA MET A 116 -11.60 -14.06 8.39
C MET A 116 -10.10 -14.25 8.10
N GLN A 117 -9.22 -13.96 9.06
CA GLN A 117 -7.79 -14.15 8.90
C GLN A 117 -7.40 -15.63 8.68
N SER A 118 -8.17 -16.57 9.24
CA SER A 118 -7.94 -18.01 9.06
C SER A 118 -8.44 -18.53 7.71
N ALA A 119 -9.61 -18.07 7.26
CA ALA A 119 -10.21 -18.48 5.98
C ALA A 119 -9.45 -17.92 4.78
N PHE A 120 -8.76 -16.77 4.95
CA PHE A 120 -8.00 -16.09 3.92
C PHE A 120 -6.49 -16.08 4.24
N MET A 121 -5.86 -17.27 4.24
CA MET A 121 -4.42 -17.42 4.55
C MET A 121 -3.52 -17.60 3.32
N ASP A 122 -4.08 -18.02 2.19
CA ASP A 122 -3.35 -18.45 0.99
C ASP A 122 -3.93 -17.75 -0.24
N SER A 123 -3.09 -17.03 -0.97
CA SER A 123 -3.51 -16.23 -2.13
C SER A 123 -4.11 -17.09 -3.24
N THR A 124 -3.72 -18.35 -3.33
CA THR A 124 -4.13 -19.29 -4.39
C THR A 124 -5.40 -20.08 -4.07
N ASP A 125 -5.91 -19.95 -2.84
CA ASP A 125 -7.19 -20.52 -2.42
C ASP A 125 -8.25 -19.42 -2.26
N ASN A 126 -8.90 -19.26 -1.11
CA ASN A 126 -9.89 -18.21 -0.87
C ASN A 126 -9.29 -16.79 -1.01
N GLY A 127 -7.97 -16.68 -0.92
CA GLY A 127 -7.21 -15.44 -0.94
C GLY A 127 -6.42 -15.25 0.34
N LYS A 128 -5.59 -14.20 0.40
CA LYS A 128 -4.75 -13.88 1.55
C LYS A 128 -5.05 -12.50 2.09
N LEU A 129 -5.40 -12.45 3.38
CA LEU A 129 -5.77 -11.23 4.08
C LEU A 129 -4.58 -10.56 4.77
N TYR A 130 -4.42 -9.28 4.47
CA TYR A 130 -3.54 -8.32 5.13
C TYR A 130 -4.35 -7.30 5.92
N ILE A 131 -4.17 -7.29 7.23
CA ILE A 131 -4.77 -6.30 8.13
C ILE A 131 -3.69 -5.28 8.53
N ASN A 132 -3.92 -4.00 8.26
CA ASN A 132 -3.03 -2.93 8.72
C ASN A 132 -3.45 -2.43 10.11
N TYR A 133 -2.47 -2.18 10.98
CA TYR A 133 -2.72 -1.80 12.36
C TYR A 133 -2.15 -0.41 12.65
N PRO A 134 -3.00 0.57 13.05
CA PRO A 134 -4.45 0.50 13.10
C PRO A 134 -5.12 0.56 11.71
N MET A 135 -4.40 1.03 10.69
CA MET A 135 -4.89 1.29 9.33
C MET A 135 -3.73 1.40 8.36
N VAL A 136 -4.03 1.50 7.06
CA VAL A 136 -3.04 1.52 5.98
C VAL A 136 -1.95 2.55 6.22
N GLU A 137 -2.28 3.73 6.75
CA GLU A 137 -1.31 4.80 6.99
C GLU A 137 -0.16 4.40 7.96
N ALA A 138 -0.25 3.26 8.64
CA ALA A 138 0.86 2.68 9.39
C ALA A 138 2.15 2.46 8.58
N TYR A 139 2.06 2.30 7.24
CA TYR A 139 3.26 2.22 6.38
C TYR A 139 3.99 3.57 6.26
N CYS A 140 3.29 4.67 6.55
CA CYS A 140 3.83 6.03 6.52
C CYS A 140 4.30 6.50 7.90
N ASP A 141 4.01 5.79 8.99
CA ASP A 141 4.14 6.30 10.36
C ASP A 141 5.58 6.24 10.92
N PHE A 142 6.50 6.84 10.17
CA PHE A 142 7.92 6.96 10.47
C PHE A 142 8.26 8.43 10.72
N SER A 143 8.99 8.68 11.80
CA SER A 143 9.42 10.04 12.20
C SER A 143 10.64 10.50 11.40
N SER A 144 11.42 9.54 10.90
CA SER A 144 12.61 9.73 10.06
C SER A 144 12.89 8.44 9.29
N ILE A 145 13.78 8.48 8.30
CA ILE A 145 14.26 7.26 7.63
C ILE A 145 15.79 7.25 7.78
N PRO A 146 16.38 6.36 8.60
CA PRO A 146 15.74 5.32 9.43
C PRO A 146 15.05 5.89 10.70
N ASP A 147 14.06 5.17 11.24
CA ASP A 147 13.39 5.42 12.55
C ASP A 147 13.62 4.25 13.51
N ARG A 148 14.56 4.42 14.46
CA ARG A 148 14.85 3.40 15.49
C ARG A 148 13.73 3.22 16.51
N SER A 149 12.85 4.21 16.66
CA SER A 149 11.75 4.16 17.62
C SER A 149 10.53 3.39 17.09
N TYR A 150 10.47 3.14 15.77
CA TYR A 150 9.34 2.47 15.13
C TYR A 150 9.03 1.11 15.75
N LEU A 151 10.04 0.32 16.10
CA LEU A 151 9.87 -1.02 16.70
C LEU A 151 8.97 -0.99 17.96
N LEU A 152 9.04 0.08 18.75
CA LEU A 152 8.30 0.22 20.01
C LEU A 152 7.00 1.03 19.87
N LYS A 153 6.71 1.55 18.67
CA LYS A 153 5.61 2.48 18.43
C LYS A 153 4.23 1.81 18.58
N LYS A 154 3.35 2.44 19.35
CA LYS A 154 2.01 1.95 19.71
C LYS A 154 1.00 3.09 19.59
N SER A 155 -0.24 2.75 19.29
CA SER A 155 -1.37 3.66 19.40
C SER A 155 -2.28 3.22 20.54
N ASN A 156 -2.80 4.17 21.33
CA ASN A 156 -3.75 3.84 22.37
C ASN A 156 -5.05 3.33 21.72
N SER A 157 -5.52 2.16 22.15
CA SER A 157 -6.70 1.50 21.57
C SER A 157 -7.98 2.31 21.76
N CYS A 158 -8.01 3.22 22.74
CA CYS A 158 -9.14 4.10 23.05
C CYS A 158 -9.14 5.41 22.25
N ILE A 159 -8.06 5.72 21.50
CA ILE A 159 -7.90 6.97 20.71
C ILE A 159 -8.12 6.68 19.21
N ALA A 160 -8.69 5.53 18.87
CA ALA A 160 -8.93 5.11 17.48
C ALA A 160 -10.13 5.85 16.83
N ASN A 161 -10.16 7.17 16.90
CA ASN A 161 -10.83 7.93 15.85
C ASN A 161 -9.88 7.86 14.64
N GLY A 162 -10.23 7.05 13.64
CA GLY A 162 -9.35 6.81 12.49
C GLY A 162 -8.82 8.12 11.89
N HIS A 163 -9.66 9.15 11.90
CA HIS A 163 -9.34 10.52 11.49
C HIS A 163 -8.16 11.14 12.25
N GLU A 164 -8.04 10.96 13.57
CA GLU A 164 -6.97 11.54 14.38
C GLU A 164 -5.63 10.91 14.04
N TYR A 165 -5.59 9.58 13.87
CA TYR A 165 -4.37 8.90 13.45
C TYR A 165 -3.96 9.32 12.03
N LYS A 166 -4.91 9.37 11.08
CA LYS A 166 -4.66 9.88 9.71
C LYS A 166 -4.08 11.30 9.73
N SER A 167 -4.65 12.17 10.57
CA SER A 167 -4.16 13.55 10.74
C SER A 167 -2.74 13.59 11.32
N ALA A 168 -2.41 12.69 12.26
CA ALA A 168 -1.09 12.64 12.88
C ALA A 168 0.01 12.21 11.92
N VAL A 169 -0.32 11.37 10.93
CA VAL A 169 0.64 10.84 9.93
C VAL A 169 0.60 11.59 8.60
N GLU A 170 -0.28 12.58 8.45
CA GLU A 170 -0.48 13.34 7.21
C GLU A 170 0.81 13.97 6.68
N ASN A 171 1.63 14.51 7.58
CA ASN A 171 2.87 15.21 7.24
C ASN A 171 4.11 14.30 7.35
N SER A 172 3.94 12.99 7.31
CA SER A 172 5.10 12.09 7.40
C SER A 172 5.98 12.20 6.16
N VAL A 173 7.29 12.05 6.36
CA VAL A 173 8.28 12.09 5.26
C VAL A 173 7.98 11.00 4.23
N VAL A 174 7.52 9.83 4.67
CA VAL A 174 7.15 8.72 3.79
C VAL A 174 5.95 9.07 2.92
N LYS A 175 4.91 9.68 3.50
CA LYS A 175 3.71 10.07 2.76
C LYS A 175 4.02 11.12 1.69
N GLY A 176 4.84 12.13 2.05
CA GLY A 176 5.34 13.12 1.09
C GLY A 176 6.18 12.49 -0.04
N PHE A 177 7.05 11.54 0.29
CA PHE A 177 7.88 10.83 -0.69
C PHE A 177 7.03 10.00 -1.67
N VAL A 178 6.08 9.22 -1.15
CA VAL A 178 5.18 8.37 -1.95
C VAL A 178 4.22 9.21 -2.79
N GLY A 179 3.75 10.34 -2.27
CA GLY A 179 2.85 11.25 -2.99
C GLY A 179 3.52 12.16 -4.01
N LEU A 180 4.85 12.24 -4.05
CA LEU A 180 5.59 13.17 -4.91
C LEU A 180 5.22 13.08 -6.42
N PRO A 181 5.03 11.89 -7.02
CA PRO A 181 4.61 11.80 -8.42
C PRO A 181 3.29 12.52 -8.69
N ASN A 182 2.28 12.27 -7.84
CA ASN A 182 0.98 12.93 -7.96
C ASN A 182 1.11 14.45 -7.77
N VAL A 183 1.96 14.92 -6.83
CA VAL A 183 2.23 16.36 -6.64
C VAL A 183 2.82 17.00 -7.90
N ILE A 184 3.79 16.34 -8.55
CA ILE A 184 4.41 16.87 -9.78
C ILE A 184 3.40 16.85 -10.93
N GLU A 185 2.64 15.76 -11.09
CA GLU A 185 1.57 15.65 -12.09
C GLU A 185 0.52 16.76 -11.92
N ASP A 186 0.04 16.99 -10.70
CA ASP A 186 -0.97 18.02 -10.39
C ASP A 186 -0.45 19.43 -10.69
N ILE A 187 0.81 19.70 -10.33
CA ILE A 187 1.47 20.97 -10.60
C ILE A 187 1.54 21.21 -12.12
N LEU A 188 1.98 20.23 -12.91
CA LEU A 188 2.07 20.34 -14.37
C LEU A 188 0.68 20.46 -15.01
N TYR A 189 -0.28 19.63 -14.60
CA TYR A 189 -1.65 19.63 -15.12
C TYR A 189 -2.36 20.97 -14.86
N THR A 190 -2.31 21.48 -13.62
CA THR A 190 -2.96 22.74 -13.24
C THR A 190 -2.36 23.95 -13.96
N ASN A 191 -1.10 23.85 -14.41
CA ASN A 191 -0.43 24.87 -15.21
C ASN A 191 -0.58 24.66 -16.72
N GLY A 192 -1.47 23.76 -17.16
CA GLY A 192 -1.78 23.56 -18.57
C GLY A 192 -0.64 22.94 -19.38
N ILE A 193 0.27 22.21 -18.72
CA ILE A 193 1.37 21.54 -19.41
C ILE A 193 0.84 20.30 -20.12
N GLU A 194 0.96 20.27 -21.45
CA GLU A 194 0.64 19.09 -22.25
C GLU A 194 1.61 17.94 -21.95
N ASP A 195 1.10 16.71 -22.08
CA ASP A 195 1.84 15.47 -21.78
C ASP A 195 2.45 15.44 -20.37
N TYR A 196 1.72 16.03 -19.41
CA TYR A 196 2.19 16.22 -18.03
C TYR A 196 2.62 14.92 -17.33
N LYS A 197 1.98 13.79 -17.62
CA LYS A 197 2.33 12.49 -17.03
C LYS A 197 3.71 12.01 -17.49
N ASN A 198 3.98 12.04 -18.79
CA ASN A 198 5.29 11.66 -19.31
C ASN A 198 6.36 12.64 -18.83
N LYS A 199 6.07 13.95 -18.80
CA LYS A 199 7.00 14.96 -18.28
C LYS A 199 7.30 14.76 -16.79
N ALA A 200 6.30 14.41 -15.99
CA ALA A 200 6.49 14.05 -14.58
C ALA A 200 7.41 12.82 -14.44
N ASP A 201 7.16 11.76 -15.21
CA ASP A 201 8.00 10.56 -15.24
C ASP A 201 9.46 10.87 -15.65
N MET A 202 9.67 11.73 -16.66
CA MET A 202 11.00 12.18 -17.07
C MET A 202 11.73 12.96 -15.95
N ILE A 203 11.01 13.81 -15.22
CA ILE A 203 11.55 14.52 -14.04
C ILE A 203 11.94 13.51 -12.95
N LEU A 204 11.09 12.52 -12.66
CA LEU A 204 11.32 11.51 -11.64
C LEU A 204 12.49 10.56 -12.00
N LYS A 205 12.70 10.28 -13.28
CA LYS A 205 13.83 9.47 -13.79
C LYS A 205 15.16 10.22 -13.85
N ALA A 206 15.16 11.53 -13.62
CA ALA A 206 16.37 12.32 -13.68
C ALA A 206 17.32 11.97 -12.53
N ALA A 207 18.60 11.82 -12.85
CA ALA A 207 19.65 11.64 -11.84
C ALA A 207 19.76 12.85 -10.89
N LYS A 208 19.44 14.05 -11.40
CA LYS A 208 19.41 15.29 -10.63
C LYS A 208 18.29 16.19 -11.16
N VAL A 209 17.38 16.56 -10.28
CA VAL A 209 16.27 17.48 -10.60
C VAL A 209 16.73 18.91 -10.29
N THR A 210 16.80 19.75 -11.32
CA THR A 210 17.07 21.19 -11.18
C THR A 210 16.04 22.00 -11.97
N PRO A 211 15.85 23.29 -11.66
CA PRO A 211 14.92 24.13 -12.41
C PRO A 211 15.21 24.17 -13.92
N GLU A 212 16.49 24.13 -14.32
CA GLU A 212 16.91 24.13 -15.72
C GLU A 212 16.54 22.83 -16.43
N LEU A 213 16.69 21.68 -15.77
CA LEU A 213 16.25 20.40 -16.31
C LEU A 213 14.73 20.39 -16.52
N ILE A 214 13.98 20.86 -15.52
CA ILE A 214 12.51 20.91 -15.59
C ILE A 214 12.07 21.84 -16.73
N GLU A 215 12.72 22.99 -16.91
CA GLU A 215 12.46 23.88 -18.04
C GLU A 215 12.69 23.17 -19.38
N ASN A 216 13.78 22.42 -19.53
CA ASN A 216 14.05 21.67 -20.76
C ASN A 216 12.99 20.60 -21.05
N ILE A 217 12.57 19.84 -20.03
CA ILE A 217 11.53 18.80 -20.16
C ILE A 217 10.17 19.44 -20.51
N ILE A 218 9.82 20.56 -19.86
CA ILE A 218 8.56 21.25 -20.15
C ILE A 218 8.52 21.77 -21.59
N ARG A 219 9.66 22.27 -22.11
CA ARG A 219 9.80 22.77 -23.48
C ARG A 219 9.93 21.67 -24.53
N GLU A 220 10.18 20.43 -24.14
CA GLU A 220 10.29 19.33 -25.08
C GLU A 220 8.99 19.18 -25.90
N ASN A 221 9.15 19.10 -27.22
CA ASN A 221 8.04 19.02 -28.19
C ASN A 221 7.08 20.23 -28.21
N ASN A 222 7.45 21.34 -27.58
CA ASN A 222 6.70 22.60 -27.64
C ASN A 222 7.38 23.60 -28.58
N ASP A 223 6.59 24.45 -29.24
CA ASP A 223 7.11 25.54 -30.07
C ASP A 223 7.93 26.53 -29.25
N ASN A 224 8.90 27.21 -29.88
CA ASN A 224 9.76 28.21 -29.22
C ASN A 224 8.97 29.37 -28.59
N ASP A 225 7.73 29.61 -29.03
CA ASP A 225 6.83 30.62 -28.48
C ASP A 225 6.01 30.13 -27.27
N PHE A 226 6.15 28.87 -26.86
CA PHE A 226 5.51 28.33 -25.67
C PHE A 226 6.00 29.05 -24.41
N LYS A 227 5.05 29.70 -23.74
CA LYS A 227 5.26 30.45 -22.50
C LYS A 227 4.62 29.71 -21.34
N PHE A 228 5.37 29.57 -20.26
CA PHE A 228 4.90 29.09 -18.97
C PHE A 228 5.59 29.91 -17.87
N ASP A 229 5.03 29.89 -16.66
CA ASP A 229 5.65 30.55 -15.52
C ASP A 229 6.90 29.80 -15.07
N LYS A 230 8.09 30.42 -15.18
CA LYS A 230 9.35 29.82 -14.73
C LYS A 230 9.39 29.54 -13.24
N ALA A 231 8.57 30.21 -12.42
CA ALA A 231 8.44 29.90 -10.99
C ALA A 231 8.02 28.43 -10.75
N LEU A 232 7.31 27.83 -11.71
CA LEU A 232 6.92 26.42 -11.70
C LEU A 232 8.13 25.47 -11.56
N CYS A 233 9.21 25.73 -12.30
CA CYS A 233 10.41 24.89 -12.25
C CYS A 233 11.06 24.91 -10.86
N TYR A 234 11.09 26.08 -10.22
CA TYR A 234 11.61 26.21 -8.86
C TYR A 234 10.70 25.51 -7.84
N LEU A 235 9.38 25.59 -8.01
CA LEU A 235 8.42 24.91 -7.15
C LEU A 235 8.58 23.38 -7.22
N ILE A 236 8.62 22.80 -8.43
CA ILE A 236 8.81 21.37 -8.64
C ILE A 236 10.15 20.92 -8.06
N SER A 237 11.24 21.65 -8.34
CA SER A 237 12.57 21.34 -7.81
C SER A 237 12.59 21.38 -6.28
N ALA A 238 11.92 22.36 -5.66
CA ALA A 238 11.83 22.47 -4.21
C ALA A 238 11.02 21.32 -3.60
N LYS A 239 9.90 20.93 -4.21
CA LYS A 239 9.08 19.79 -3.78
C LYS A 239 9.81 18.45 -3.90
N TYR A 240 10.56 18.27 -4.98
CA TYR A 240 11.43 17.11 -5.14
C TYR A 240 12.50 17.06 -4.03
N ASP A 241 13.16 18.19 -3.80
CA ASP A 241 14.21 18.32 -2.77
C ASP A 241 13.69 18.13 -1.34
N GLU A 242 12.44 18.51 -1.06
CA GLU A 242 11.78 18.40 0.25
C GLU A 242 11.76 16.94 0.74
N TYR A 243 11.48 16.00 -0.16
CA TYR A 243 11.30 14.58 0.21
C TYR A 243 12.47 13.68 -0.20
N VAL A 244 13.20 14.02 -1.28
CA VAL A 244 14.12 13.08 -1.92
C VAL A 244 15.59 13.30 -1.50
N LYS A 245 15.92 14.40 -0.81
CA LYS A 245 17.29 14.70 -0.37
C LYS A 245 17.81 13.68 0.66
N GLY A 246 19.01 13.13 0.38
CA GLY A 246 19.83 12.44 1.39
C GLY A 246 19.45 10.99 1.73
N VAL A 247 18.38 10.43 1.17
CA VAL A 247 17.87 9.12 1.62
C VAL A 247 18.55 7.95 0.88
N TYR A 248 18.72 8.01 -0.44
CA TYR A 248 19.36 6.97 -1.26
C TYR A 248 19.96 7.58 -2.55
N SER A 249 20.89 6.89 -3.21
CA SER A 249 21.40 7.26 -4.54
C SER A 249 20.45 6.82 -5.66
N GLY A 250 20.62 7.39 -6.85
CA GLY A 250 19.80 7.06 -8.05
C GLY A 250 18.65 8.03 -8.30
N ASP A 251 17.79 7.65 -9.25
CA ASP A 251 16.54 8.35 -9.58
C ASP A 251 15.45 8.13 -8.53
N TYR A 252 14.28 8.77 -8.69
CA TYR A 252 13.17 8.64 -7.75
C TYR A 252 12.75 7.18 -7.52
N TYR A 253 12.58 6.38 -8.58
CA TYR A 253 12.07 5.01 -8.49
C TYR A 253 13.04 4.07 -7.76
N SER A 254 14.35 4.23 -8.00
CA SER A 254 15.39 3.50 -7.28
C SER A 254 15.36 3.82 -5.77
N ARG A 255 15.16 5.09 -5.43
CA ARG A 255 15.04 5.54 -4.03
C ARG A 255 13.72 5.07 -3.40
N LEU A 256 12.61 5.10 -4.14
CA LEU A 256 11.30 4.60 -3.72
C LEU A 256 11.36 3.11 -3.38
N ARG A 257 12.02 2.30 -4.22
CA ARG A 257 12.27 0.89 -3.94
C ARG A 257 13.03 0.68 -2.64
N ASN A 258 14.10 1.44 -2.42
CA ASN A 258 14.88 1.33 -1.18
C ASN A 258 14.09 1.78 0.06
N LEU A 259 13.26 2.81 -0.07
CA LEU A 259 12.33 3.22 0.98
C LEU A 259 11.35 2.10 1.33
N TYR A 260 10.73 1.46 0.33
CA TYR A 260 9.85 0.32 0.58
C TYR A 260 10.58 -0.87 1.18
N ARG A 261 11.78 -1.20 0.72
CA ARG A 261 12.61 -2.26 1.35
C ARG A 261 12.81 -1.99 2.83
N TYR A 262 13.15 -0.75 3.19
CA TYR A 262 13.29 -0.35 4.58
C TYR A 262 11.97 -0.54 5.36
N ILE A 263 10.85 -0.01 4.84
CA ILE A 263 9.53 -0.12 5.48
C ILE A 263 9.12 -1.60 5.67
N ILE A 264 9.33 -2.45 4.66
CA ILE A 264 8.98 -3.87 4.70
C ILE A 264 9.83 -4.60 5.75
N LEU A 265 11.16 -4.43 5.69
CA LEU A 265 12.07 -5.09 6.63
C LEU A 265 11.82 -4.65 8.07
N THR A 266 11.59 -3.36 8.31
CA THR A 266 11.26 -2.85 9.65
C THR A 266 9.88 -3.34 10.12
N SER A 267 8.88 -3.43 9.22
CA SER A 267 7.56 -3.99 9.55
C SER A 267 7.68 -5.47 9.93
N LEU A 268 8.44 -6.27 9.17
CA LEU A 268 8.71 -7.68 9.46
C LEU A 268 9.45 -7.86 10.79
N GLN A 269 10.51 -7.06 11.04
CA GLN A 269 11.22 -7.06 12.33
C GLN A 269 10.27 -6.75 13.49
N LYS A 270 9.37 -5.78 13.32
CA LYS A 270 8.38 -5.43 14.32
C LYS A 270 7.39 -6.55 14.57
N ILE A 271 6.91 -7.24 13.53
CA ILE A 271 6.03 -8.40 13.67
C ILE A 271 6.72 -9.50 14.48
N GLN A 272 8.00 -9.79 14.19
CA GLN A 272 8.77 -10.78 14.96
C GLN A 272 8.92 -10.37 16.43
N HIS A 273 9.18 -9.08 16.69
CA HIS A 273 9.23 -8.52 18.05
C HIS A 273 7.90 -8.71 18.80
N ILE A 274 6.77 -8.42 18.15
CA ILE A 274 5.43 -8.59 18.72
C ILE A 274 5.15 -10.06 19.06
N LEU A 275 5.54 -10.98 18.16
CA LEU A 275 5.30 -12.41 18.32
C LEU A 275 6.32 -13.14 19.22
N GLY A 276 7.28 -12.41 19.79
CA GLY A 276 8.31 -12.97 20.69
C GLY A 276 9.25 -13.97 20.00
N GLY A 277 9.40 -13.89 18.67
CA GLY A 277 10.14 -14.85 17.86
C GLY A 277 11.43 -14.30 17.26
N TYR A 278 12.43 -15.16 17.10
CA TYR A 278 13.58 -14.98 16.20
C TYR A 278 13.42 -15.87 14.95
N LYS A 279 12.25 -15.80 14.28
CA LYS A 279 12.02 -16.58 13.04
C LYS A 279 12.65 -15.87 11.84
N GLU A 280 12.72 -16.57 10.70
CA GLU A 280 13.08 -15.97 9.41
C GLU A 280 12.28 -14.69 9.18
N LEU A 281 12.96 -13.61 8.82
CA LEU A 281 12.36 -12.27 8.67
C LEU A 281 11.16 -12.27 7.72
N THR A 282 11.10 -13.18 6.74
CA THR A 282 10.12 -13.17 5.67
C THR A 282 8.84 -13.94 5.96
N VAL A 283 8.76 -14.65 7.09
CA VAL A 283 7.60 -15.52 7.39
C VAL A 283 7.04 -15.21 8.78
N TYR A 284 5.75 -14.91 8.83
CA TYR A 284 4.99 -14.78 10.06
C TYR A 284 3.59 -15.36 9.92
N ASN A 285 2.99 -15.71 11.04
CA ASN A 285 1.60 -16.15 11.08
C ASN A 285 0.71 -14.93 11.35
N ALA A 286 -0.09 -14.53 10.35
CA ALA A 286 -0.95 -13.35 10.44
C ALA A 286 -2.07 -13.51 11.48
N LEU A 287 -2.56 -14.74 11.71
CA LEU A 287 -3.55 -15.02 12.75
C LEU A 287 -2.96 -14.86 14.15
N ASP A 288 -1.73 -15.29 14.38
CA ASP A 288 -1.04 -15.08 15.67
C ASP A 288 -0.82 -13.58 15.92
N LEU A 289 -0.45 -12.81 14.89
CA LEU A 289 -0.31 -11.36 14.99
C LEU A 289 -1.66 -10.69 15.35
N LEU A 290 -2.73 -11.07 14.66
CA LEU A 290 -4.09 -10.57 14.94
C LEU A 290 -4.53 -10.89 16.37
N LYS A 291 -4.31 -12.13 16.85
CA LYS A 291 -4.63 -12.52 18.22
C LYS A 291 -3.88 -11.70 19.25
N GLU A 292 -2.60 -11.42 19.00
CA GLU A 292 -1.79 -10.59 19.88
C GLU A 292 -2.25 -9.12 19.89
N GLN A 293 -2.64 -8.59 18.73
CA GLN A 293 -3.26 -7.25 18.63
C GLN A 293 -4.61 -7.20 19.37
N ASN A 294 -5.48 -8.20 19.18
CA ASN A 294 -6.75 -8.34 19.91
C ASN A 294 -6.51 -8.39 21.43
N ARG A 295 -5.50 -9.13 21.89
CA ARG A 295 -5.11 -9.25 23.30
C ARG A 295 -4.64 -7.92 23.88
N CYS A 296 -3.77 -7.21 23.17
CA CYS A 296 -3.23 -5.92 23.62
C CYS A 296 -4.31 -4.82 23.65
N ALA A 297 -5.26 -4.85 22.71
CA ALA A 297 -6.35 -3.87 22.63
C ALA A 297 -7.53 -4.18 23.58
N ALA A 298 -7.53 -5.33 24.27
CA ALA A 298 -8.65 -5.76 25.11
C ALA A 298 -8.87 -4.89 26.37
N ASP A 299 -7.81 -4.28 26.89
CA ASP A 299 -7.89 -3.44 28.09
C ASP A 299 -8.51 -2.06 27.74
N ALA A 300 -9.65 -1.75 28.34
CA ALA A 300 -10.36 -0.50 28.08
C ALA A 300 -9.68 0.77 28.65
N SER A 301 -8.75 0.62 29.60
CA SER A 301 -8.04 1.74 30.23
C SER A 301 -6.63 1.93 29.67
N ASN A 302 -5.92 0.82 29.43
CA ASN A 302 -4.52 0.82 29.05
C ASN A 302 -4.24 0.06 27.75
N GLY A 303 -5.28 -0.38 27.05
CA GLY A 303 -5.14 -1.16 25.83
C GLY A 303 -4.49 -0.36 24.73
N TYR A 304 -3.72 -1.05 23.90
CA TYR A 304 -3.01 -0.46 22.79
C TYR A 304 -2.96 -1.41 21.61
N ILE A 305 -2.69 -0.84 20.45
CA ILE A 305 -2.43 -1.57 19.21
C ILE A 305 -1.01 -1.23 18.79
N TRP A 306 -0.23 -2.24 18.42
CA TRP A 306 1.06 -2.03 17.80
C TRP A 306 0.87 -1.46 16.41
N ILE A 307 1.53 -0.34 16.11
CA ILE A 307 1.47 0.26 14.77
C ILE A 307 2.30 -0.58 13.81
N VAL A 308 1.69 -1.25 12.84
CA VAL A 308 2.40 -2.04 11.84
C VAL A 308 1.58 -2.18 10.57
N SER A 309 2.19 -1.94 9.42
CA SER A 309 1.57 -2.25 8.12
C SER A 309 1.96 -3.65 7.70
N THR A 310 0.96 -4.50 7.48
CA THR A 310 1.18 -5.83 6.91
C THR A 310 1.02 -5.81 5.39
N ALA A 311 0.25 -4.88 4.82
CA ALA A 311 0.02 -4.80 3.38
C ALA A 311 1.32 -4.69 2.56
N VAL A 312 2.32 -3.95 3.08
CA VAL A 312 3.63 -3.83 2.42
C VAL A 312 4.37 -5.17 2.32
N THR A 313 4.07 -6.15 3.18
CA THR A 313 4.74 -7.46 3.15
C THR A 313 4.22 -8.37 2.04
N ILE A 314 3.19 -7.97 1.28
CA ILE A 314 2.76 -8.69 0.05
C ILE A 314 3.93 -8.96 -0.92
N ILE A 315 4.94 -8.08 -0.92
CA ILE A 315 6.16 -8.26 -1.73
C ILE A 315 6.87 -9.57 -1.39
N THR A 316 6.86 -9.99 -0.12
CA THR A 316 7.56 -11.22 0.28
C THR A 316 6.84 -12.48 -0.16
N ASP A 317 5.51 -12.43 -0.28
CA ASP A 317 4.71 -13.51 -0.84
C ASP A 317 4.95 -13.66 -2.34
N TYR A 318 5.01 -12.54 -3.05
CA TYR A 318 5.25 -12.56 -4.48
C TYR A 318 6.68 -13.02 -4.80
N ASN A 319 7.68 -12.39 -4.18
CA ASN A 319 9.08 -12.79 -4.31
C ASN A 319 9.94 -12.17 -3.21
N SER A 320 10.28 -12.97 -2.20
CA SER A 320 11.13 -12.57 -1.08
C SER A 320 12.53 -12.06 -1.48
N ARG A 321 13.02 -12.31 -2.70
CA ARG A 321 14.30 -11.75 -3.16
C ARG A 321 14.21 -10.26 -3.46
N LEU A 322 13.02 -9.71 -3.70
CA LEU A 322 12.84 -8.29 -4.02
C LEU A 322 13.19 -7.38 -2.83
N ILE A 323 13.06 -7.89 -1.61
CA ILE A 323 13.41 -7.16 -0.38
C ILE A 323 14.89 -7.28 0.00
N ASN A 324 15.65 -8.16 -0.65
CA ASN A 324 17.09 -8.23 -0.44
C ASN A 324 17.76 -7.00 -1.04
N VAL A 325 18.63 -6.37 -0.27
CA VAL A 325 19.49 -5.30 -0.77
C VAL A 325 20.56 -5.95 -1.65
N CYS A 326 20.55 -5.65 -2.96
CA CYS A 326 21.71 -5.94 -3.81
C CYS A 326 22.86 -5.04 -3.33
N GLY A 327 23.73 -5.58 -2.49
CA GLY A 327 24.87 -4.88 -1.93
C GLY A 327 25.17 -5.40 -0.55
N LYS A 328 26.12 -6.33 -0.48
CA LYS A 328 26.97 -6.45 0.70
C LYS A 328 27.65 -5.10 0.90
N ASP A 329 27.10 -4.30 1.78
CA ASP A 329 27.90 -3.67 2.82
C ASP A 329 27.34 -4.22 4.13
N GLU A 330 27.75 -5.46 4.41
CA GLU A 330 27.90 -5.96 5.78
C GLU A 330 28.88 -5.00 6.46
N ASP A 331 28.41 -3.85 6.94
CA ASP A 331 29.02 -2.98 7.95
C ASP A 331 28.39 -1.57 7.87
N THR A 332 27.13 -1.41 8.28
CA THR A 332 26.73 -0.19 9.01
C THR A 332 25.40 -0.36 9.74
N TYR A 333 25.54 -0.42 11.07
CA TYR A 333 24.56 -0.30 12.17
C TYR A 333 23.92 -1.57 12.73
#